data_AF-A0A4T0V6D9-F1
#
_entry.id   AF-A0A4T0V6D9-F1
#
_cell.length_a   1.000
_cell.length_b   1.000
_cell.length_c   1.000
_cell.angle_alpha   90.00
_cell.angle_beta   90.00
_cell.angle_gamma   90.00
#
_symmetry.space_group_name_H-M   'P 1'
#
loop_
_entity.id
_entity.type
_entity.pdbx_description
1 polymer ?
#
loop_
_entity_poly.entity_id
_entity_poly.type
_entity_poly.pdbx_seq_one_letter_code
_entity_poly.pdbx_strand_id
1 'polypeptide(L)'
;MSTIVIHGHNFVKALLDSQSYGPQLIESVNAYLAYLTEQAEFAGHSVEVDNSDGGEGAWHVEAGQDSAEAARADAFMRERVEGFWRWHQQSGRA
;
A
#
# COMPACT_ATOMS: atom_id res chain seq x y z
N MET A 1 4.87 17.67 -3.78
CA MET A 1 4.80 16.62 -2.75
C MET A 1 3.49 15.91 -2.94
N SER A 2 3.54 14.65 -3.42
CA SER A 2 2.37 13.80 -3.65
C SER A 2 1.95 13.09 -2.36
N THR A 3 0.64 13.02 -2.13
CA THR A 3 0.03 12.17 -1.10
C THR A 3 -0.42 10.86 -1.74
N ILE A 4 -0.04 9.75 -1.15
CA ILE A 4 -0.56 8.42 -1.47
C ILE A 4 -1.68 8.13 -0.47
N VAL A 5 -2.89 7.93 -0.97
CA VAL A 5 -4.04 7.55 -0.16
C VAL A 5 -4.28 6.06 -0.30
N ILE A 6 -4.14 5.33 0.79
CA ILE A 6 -4.37 3.88 0.87
C ILE A 6 -5.80 3.63 1.34
N HIS A 7 -6.58 2.90 0.56
CA HIS A 7 -7.91 2.47 0.94
C HIS A 7 -7.81 1.21 1.80
N GLY A 8 -7.77 1.34 3.13
CA GLY A 8 -7.31 0.26 4.01
C GLY A 8 -8.06 -1.05 3.82
N HIS A 9 -9.40 -1.02 3.68
CA HIS A 9 -10.18 -2.23 3.41
C HIS A 9 -9.83 -2.89 2.06
N ASN A 10 -9.77 -2.09 0.98
CA ASN A 10 -9.46 -2.58 -0.35
C ASN A 10 -8.00 -2.98 -0.50
N PHE A 11 -7.09 -2.33 0.21
CA PHE A 11 -5.67 -2.62 0.25
C PHE A 11 -5.41 -3.96 0.93
N VAL A 12 -6.01 -4.17 2.10
CA VAL A 12 -6.05 -5.47 2.77
C VAL A 12 -6.62 -6.51 1.83
N LYS A 13 -7.78 -6.27 1.21
CA LYS A 13 -8.38 -7.22 0.26
C LYS A 13 -7.48 -7.53 -0.94
N ALA A 14 -6.83 -6.53 -1.53
CA ALA A 14 -5.92 -6.69 -2.66
C ALA A 14 -4.62 -7.41 -2.26
N LEU A 15 -4.13 -7.18 -1.02
CA LEU A 15 -2.99 -7.88 -0.43
C LEU A 15 -3.32 -9.31 0.01
N LEU A 16 -4.57 -9.76 -0.09
CA LEU A 16 -4.99 -11.05 0.48
C LEU A 16 -5.78 -11.91 -0.49
N ASP A 17 -5.83 -11.49 -1.76
CA ASP A 17 -6.73 -11.96 -2.80
C ASP A 17 -7.17 -13.42 -2.58
N SER A 18 -8.34 -13.56 -1.95
CA SER A 18 -9.11 -14.80 -1.68
C SER A 18 -8.67 -15.82 -0.60
N GLN A 19 -7.70 -15.54 0.28
CA GLN A 19 -7.33 -16.47 1.36
C GLN A 19 -7.76 -15.93 2.74
N SER A 20 -8.61 -16.69 3.45
CA SER A 20 -9.04 -16.38 4.82
C SER A 20 -7.89 -16.57 5.79
N TYR A 21 -7.21 -15.50 6.17
CA TYR A 21 -6.15 -15.54 7.17
C TYR A 21 -6.61 -14.89 8.49
N GLY A 22 -6.22 -15.51 9.60
CA GLY A 22 -6.63 -15.14 10.95
C GLY A 22 -5.95 -13.87 11.53
N PRO A 23 -6.06 -13.63 12.85
CA PRO A 23 -5.62 -12.39 13.51
C PRO A 23 -4.17 -11.95 13.27
N GLN A 24 -3.25 -12.90 13.07
CA GLN A 24 -1.82 -12.65 12.79
C GLN A 24 -1.57 -11.88 11.49
N LEU A 25 -2.55 -11.92 10.59
CA LEU A 25 -2.50 -11.23 9.33
C LEU A 25 -2.73 -9.72 9.49
N ILE A 26 -3.66 -9.34 10.36
CA ILE A 26 -3.96 -7.93 10.65
C ILE A 26 -2.70 -7.26 11.22
N GLU A 27 -2.01 -7.94 12.15
CA GLU A 27 -0.73 -7.49 12.68
C GLU A 27 0.34 -7.35 11.59
N SER A 28 0.41 -8.31 10.67
CA SER A 28 1.36 -8.27 9.54
C SER A 28 1.07 -7.14 8.56
N VAL A 29 -0.20 -6.87 8.26
CA VAL A 29 -0.62 -5.76 7.39
C VAL A 29 -0.35 -4.42 8.07
N ASN A 30 -0.66 -4.28 9.36
CA ASN A 30 -0.35 -3.07 10.11
C ASN A 30 1.16 -2.80 10.16
N ALA A 31 1.98 -3.84 10.37
CA ALA A 31 3.44 -3.72 10.32
C ALA A 31 3.94 -3.31 8.93
N TYR A 32 3.34 -3.86 7.87
CA TYR A 32 3.67 -3.50 6.50
C TYR A 32 3.27 -2.06 6.15
N LEU A 33 2.08 -1.62 6.57
CA LEU A 33 1.63 -0.23 6.41
C LEU A 33 2.56 0.75 7.11
N ALA A 34 2.98 0.45 8.35
CA ALA A 34 3.94 1.29 9.08
C ALA A 34 5.28 1.39 8.34
N TYR A 35 5.82 0.25 7.88
CA TYR A 35 7.04 0.22 7.06
C TYR A 35 6.89 1.03 5.76
N LEU A 36 5.75 0.91 5.09
CA LEU A 36 5.47 1.59 3.84
C LEU A 36 5.38 3.10 4.03
N THR A 37 4.75 3.57 5.11
CA THR A 37 4.73 4.99 5.49
C THR A 37 6.14 5.54 5.68
N GLU A 38 7.01 4.86 6.44
CA GLU A 38 8.40 5.29 6.63
C GLU A 38 9.15 5.38 5.30
N GLN A 39 9.01 4.38 4.44
CA GLN A 39 9.67 4.37 3.12
C GLN A 39 9.17 5.49 2.20
N ALA A 40 7.87 5.80 2.26
CA ALA A 40 7.27 6.88 1.48
C ALA A 40 7.79 8.24 1.95
N GLU A 41 7.90 8.46 3.26
CA GLU A 41 8.48 9.69 3.82
C GLU A 41 9.94 9.89 3.37
N PHE A 42 10.76 8.82 3.40
CA PHE A 42 12.13 8.88 2.86
C PHE A 42 12.19 9.18 1.36
N ALA A 43 11.19 8.73 0.60
CA ALA A 43 11.06 9.01 -0.84
C ALA A 43 10.47 10.41 -1.14
N GLY A 44 10.08 11.18 -0.11
CA GLY A 44 9.46 12.49 -0.27
C GLY A 44 7.97 12.44 -0.60
N HIS A 45 7.27 11.38 -0.18
CA HIS A 45 5.82 11.21 -0.31
C HIS A 45 5.16 11.21 1.07
N SER A 46 3.93 11.72 1.16
CA SER A 46 3.05 11.52 2.32
C SER A 46 2.17 10.29 2.09
N VAL A 47 1.84 9.56 3.17
CA VAL A 47 0.89 8.44 3.13
C VAL A 47 -0.27 8.74 4.06
N GLU A 48 -1.47 8.60 3.55
CA GLU A 48 -2.71 8.66 4.32
C GLU A 48 -3.44 7.32 4.19
N VAL A 49 -4.08 6.88 5.27
CA VAL A 49 -4.89 5.66 5.26
C VAL A 49 -6.35 6.09 5.40
N ASP A 50 -7.12 5.90 4.34
CA ASP A 50 -8.57 6.11 4.32
C ASP A 50 -9.28 4.76 4.47
N ASN A 51 -10.09 4.64 5.52
CA ASN A 51 -10.93 3.47 5.77
C ASN A 51 -12.40 3.71 5.44
N SER A 52 -12.71 4.75 4.66
CA SER A 52 -14.05 4.97 4.13
C SER A 52 -14.39 3.90 3.07
N ASP A 53 -15.66 3.49 3.03
CA ASP A 53 -16.17 2.51 2.06
C ASP A 53 -16.26 3.05 0.61
N GLY A 54 -15.74 4.26 0.35
CA GLY A 54 -15.96 4.99 -0.91
C GLY A 54 -14.83 4.92 -1.94
N GLY A 55 -13.67 4.35 -1.59
CA GLY A 55 -12.51 4.32 -2.47
C GLY A 55 -12.58 3.27 -3.58
N GLU A 56 -12.19 3.63 -4.80
CA GLU A 56 -11.94 2.67 -5.88
C GLU A 56 -10.46 2.24 -5.87
N GLY A 57 -10.20 0.93 -5.96
CA GLY A 57 -8.84 0.38 -5.91
C GLY A 57 -8.24 0.32 -4.51
N ALA A 58 -6.99 -0.16 -4.45
CA ALA A 58 -6.25 -0.37 -3.19
C ALA A 58 -5.55 0.90 -2.69
N TRP A 59 -5.15 1.79 -3.59
CA TRP A 59 -4.63 3.12 -3.31
C TRP A 59 -4.90 4.05 -4.50
N HIS A 60 -4.78 5.34 -4.26
CA HIS A 60 -4.65 6.34 -5.32
C HIS A 60 -3.60 7.39 -4.92
N VAL A 61 -3.19 8.19 -5.89
CA VAL A 61 -2.21 9.27 -5.67
C VAL A 61 -2.90 10.61 -5.86
N GLU A 62 -2.95 11.39 -4.78
CA GLU A 62 -3.28 12.80 -4.81
C GLU A 62 -1.98 13.59 -4.99
N ALA A 63 -1.62 13.85 -6.24
CA ALA A 63 -0.54 14.76 -6.56
C ALA A 63 -1.09 16.17 -6.77
N GLY A 64 -0.28 17.19 -6.45
CA GLY A 64 -0.50 18.55 -6.97
C GLY A 64 -0.41 18.61 -8.50
N GLN A 65 -0.28 19.80 -9.09
CA GLN A 65 -0.31 20.03 -10.55
C GLN A 65 0.78 19.29 -11.39
N ASP A 66 1.64 18.45 -10.82
CA ASP A 66 2.72 17.73 -11.50
C ASP A 66 2.41 16.25 -11.73
N SER A 67 2.03 15.93 -12.97
CA SER A 67 1.78 14.55 -13.43
C SER A 67 3.00 13.61 -13.33
N ALA A 68 4.23 14.13 -13.40
CA ALA A 68 5.44 13.32 -13.27
C ALA A 68 5.72 12.94 -11.80
N GLU A 69 5.26 13.77 -10.87
CA GLU A 69 5.30 13.45 -9.43
C GLU A 69 4.26 12.37 -9.08
N ALA A 70 3.07 12.45 -9.67
CA ALA A 70 2.03 11.45 -9.51
C ALA A 70 2.49 10.06 -10.00
N ALA A 71 3.09 10.02 -11.20
CA ALA A 71 3.58 8.78 -11.79
C ALA A 71 4.69 8.12 -10.95
N ARG A 72 5.55 8.92 -10.31
CA ARG A 72 6.61 8.42 -9.42
C ARG A 72 6.04 7.80 -8.14
N ALA A 73 5.06 8.44 -7.53
CA ALA A 73 4.39 7.91 -6.34
C ALA A 73 3.60 6.62 -6.65
N ASP A 74 2.94 6.55 -7.81
CA ASP A 74 2.24 5.32 -8.23
C ASP A 74 3.24 4.18 -8.52
N ALA A 75 4.35 4.47 -9.21
CA ALA A 75 5.40 3.49 -9.46
C ALA A 75 6.02 2.98 -8.15
N PHE A 76 6.25 3.87 -7.18
CA PHE A 76 6.70 3.50 -5.84
C PHE A 76 5.74 2.49 -5.19
N MET A 77 4.44 2.76 -5.19
CA MET A 77 3.45 1.87 -4.58
C MET A 77 3.40 0.49 -5.25
N ARG A 78 3.44 0.45 -6.59
CA ARG A 78 3.48 -0.81 -7.35
C ARG A 78 4.69 -1.64 -6.97
N GLU A 79 5.88 -1.05 -6.93
CA GLU A 79 7.11 -1.75 -6.57
C GLU A 79 7.03 -2.32 -5.15
N ARG A 80 6.51 -1.56 -4.18
CA ARG A 80 6.39 -2.01 -2.79
C ARG A 80 5.42 -3.18 -2.64
N VAL A 81 4.26 -3.11 -3.28
CA VAL A 81 3.25 -4.18 -3.24
C VAL A 81 3.78 -5.44 -3.92
N GLU A 82 4.41 -5.33 -5.09
CA GLU A 82 5.06 -6.46 -5.74
C GLU A 82 6.17 -7.07 -4.89
N GLY A 83 6.99 -6.23 -4.25
CA GLY A 83 8.06 -6.66 -3.35
C GLY A 83 7.53 -7.45 -2.16
N PHE A 84 6.43 -7.00 -1.54
CA PHE A 84 5.75 -7.74 -0.48
C PHE A 84 5.35 -9.15 -0.92
N TRP A 85 4.71 -9.26 -2.10
CA TRP A 85 4.27 -10.55 -2.61
C TRP A 85 5.40 -11.50 -2.99
N ARG A 86 6.47 -10.97 -3.60
CA ARG A 86 7.68 -11.76 -3.88
C ARG A 86 8.30 -12.30 -2.58
N TRP A 87 8.40 -11.47 -1.54
CA TRP A 87 8.88 -11.90 -0.23
C TRP A 87 7.96 -12.96 0.39
N HIS A 88 6.64 -12.77 0.33
CA HIS A 88 5.66 -13.71 0.86
C HIS A 88 5.78 -15.10 0.21
N GLN A 89 5.88 -15.15 -1.13
CA GLN A 89 6.05 -16.39 -1.89
C GLN A 89 7.37 -17.09 -1.56
N GLN A 90 8.48 -16.34 -1.44
CA GLN A 90 9.80 -16.91 -1.13
C GLN A 90 9.90 -17.42 0.32
N SER A 91 9.13 -16.83 1.25
CA SER A 91 9.14 -17.19 2.67
C SER A 91 8.34 -18.47 2.98
N GLY A 92 7.72 -19.11 1.98
CA GLY A 92 6.96 -20.35 2.16
C GLY A 92 5.69 -20.20 3.01
N ARG A 93 5.17 -18.98 3.17
CA ARG A 93 3.96 -18.67 3.95
C ARG A 93 2.66 -18.76 3.11
N ALA A 94 2.66 -19.53 2.02
CA ALA A 94 1.49 -19.76 1.19
C ALA A 94 0.40 -20.53 1.95
#